data_AF-A0AAW0F3B8-F1
#
_entry.id   AF-A0AAW0F3B8-F1
#
_cell.length_a   1.000
_cell.length_b   1.000
_cell.length_c   1.000
_cell.angle_alpha   90.00
_cell.angle_beta   90.00
_cell.angle_gamma   90.00
#
_symmetry.space_group_name_H-M   'P 1'
#
loop_
_entity.id
_entity.type
_entity.pdbx_description
1 polymer ?
#
loop_
_entity_poly.entity_id
_entity_poly.type
_entity_poly.pdbx_seq_one_letter_code
_entity_poly.pdbx_strand_id
1 'polypeptide(L)'
;MLRRSHRRLLGYTPINPDTSPMLMYSQYHWHYNMPQGMERPHSVNRSLPAPHQPHHSSVNKYRGVWIATEMHPAFLVGLEPQLKKLPHGRVVPQTPVQEVVEEFEKISPLIDDAGARDGWLAKIFQHCAFQRSGAEAMALWDAHCAPRFMRDDSTAAPPLPLVQAILFCCSKSDNAGWRPIFNKCLKDGWNLTPSFDTPQWSYLLKSLGRQGDEAGIRLVLEEMADVQADLDRVEARSLVYALNAVTDKETYNYAKKYLFYLGERKVKFLRVTYADLRGHGAGKLRVPLKENDAMFYHVCWHASIRQPRQFSPRQLYFDYTPSHLSTSGHSSNAKVEGIVKDKIEKWKAEGLLPADYVHEDQIYDQTAAFKSVARQEKWKKVPRITKSKRFGYTGEP
;
A
#
# COMPACT_ATOMS: atom_id res chain seq x y z
N MET A 1 -3.57 -15.20 -73.62
CA MET A 1 -2.90 -14.26 -72.69
C MET A 1 -3.17 -14.70 -71.26
N LEU A 2 -2.20 -15.36 -70.63
CA LEU A 2 -2.28 -15.80 -69.23
C LEU A 2 -2.04 -14.60 -68.30
N ARG A 3 -3.10 -14.11 -67.63
CA ARG A 3 -2.97 -13.14 -66.53
C ARG A 3 -2.18 -13.80 -65.40
N ARG A 4 -0.92 -13.39 -65.22
CA ARG A 4 -0.14 -13.70 -64.01
C ARG A 4 -0.85 -13.10 -62.80
N SER A 5 -1.62 -13.91 -62.09
CA SER A 5 -2.10 -13.59 -60.75
C SER A 5 -0.90 -13.59 -59.82
N HIS A 6 -0.37 -12.42 -59.49
CA HIS A 6 0.57 -12.27 -58.37
C HIS A 6 -0.15 -12.76 -57.11
N ARG A 7 0.23 -13.95 -56.62
CA ARG A 7 0.00 -14.36 -55.24
C ARG A 7 0.72 -13.36 -54.34
N ARG A 8 0.09 -12.23 -54.03
CA ARG A 8 0.47 -11.43 -52.87
C ARG A 8 0.19 -12.30 -51.66
N LEU A 9 1.26 -12.87 -51.13
CA LEU A 9 1.28 -13.68 -49.94
C LEU A 9 0.51 -12.98 -48.81
N LEU A 10 -0.35 -13.74 -48.14
CA LEU A 10 -0.70 -13.51 -46.74
C LEU A 10 0.62 -13.21 -46.00
N GLY A 11 0.76 -11.99 -45.49
CA GLY A 11 2.04 -11.44 -45.04
C GLY A 11 2.17 -11.29 -43.52
N TYR A 12 3.31 -10.75 -43.09
CA TYR A 12 3.61 -10.46 -41.68
C TYR A 12 2.75 -9.36 -41.06
N THR A 13 2.10 -8.53 -41.87
CA THR A 13 1.16 -7.51 -41.40
C THR A 13 -0.23 -8.13 -41.26
N PRO A 14 -0.79 -8.24 -40.05
CA PRO A 14 -2.12 -8.79 -39.87
C PRO A 14 -3.17 -7.88 -40.51
N ILE A 15 -4.22 -8.48 -41.06
CA ILE A 15 -5.36 -7.75 -41.60
C ILE A 15 -6.09 -7.09 -40.43
N ASN A 16 -6.43 -5.80 -40.57
CA ASN A 16 -7.30 -5.12 -39.62
C ASN A 16 -8.76 -5.62 -39.81
N PRO A 17 -9.36 -6.30 -38.81
CA PRO A 17 -10.68 -6.93 -38.95
C PRO A 17 -11.82 -5.94 -39.17
N ASP A 18 -11.70 -4.70 -38.68
CA ASP A 18 -12.76 -3.70 -38.75
C ASP A 18 -12.89 -3.06 -40.15
N THR A 19 -11.83 -3.14 -40.96
CA THR A 19 -11.77 -2.48 -42.29
C THR A 19 -11.88 -3.45 -43.46
N SER A 20 -11.69 -4.75 -43.21
CA SER A 20 -11.68 -5.76 -44.27
C SER A 20 -13.09 -6.29 -44.53
N PRO A 21 -13.71 -6.01 -45.69
CA PRO A 21 -15.04 -6.52 -46.02
C PRO A 21 -15.06 -8.05 -46.13
N MET A 22 -13.92 -8.67 -46.45
CA MET A 22 -13.79 -10.12 -46.48
C MET A 22 -13.90 -10.76 -45.08
N LEU A 23 -13.58 -10.04 -44.00
CA LEU A 23 -13.78 -10.49 -42.62
C LEU A 23 -15.16 -10.08 -42.12
N MET A 24 -15.51 -8.80 -42.26
CA MET A 24 -16.77 -8.24 -41.78
C MET A 24 -18.01 -8.92 -42.37
N TYR A 25 -17.94 -9.38 -43.63
CA TYR A 25 -19.06 -10.06 -44.30
C TYR A 25 -18.84 -11.57 -44.47
N SER A 26 -17.85 -12.12 -43.76
CA SER A 26 -17.69 -13.58 -43.70
C SER A 26 -18.83 -14.23 -42.92
N GLN A 27 -18.93 -15.55 -43.00
CA GLN A 27 -19.91 -16.35 -42.25
C GLN A 27 -19.78 -16.29 -40.71
N TYR A 28 -18.70 -15.70 -40.18
CA TYR A 28 -18.47 -15.54 -38.74
C TYR A 28 -18.82 -14.14 -38.23
N HIS A 29 -19.23 -13.24 -39.12
CA HIS A 29 -19.59 -11.85 -38.84
C HIS A 29 -20.91 -11.50 -39.55
N TRP A 30 -21.34 -10.25 -39.44
CA TRP A 30 -22.63 -9.79 -39.94
C TRP A 30 -22.55 -9.34 -41.41
N HIS A 31 -22.91 -10.22 -42.36
CA HIS A 31 -22.98 -9.87 -43.79
C HIS A 31 -23.92 -8.68 -44.05
N TYR A 32 -23.56 -7.79 -44.97
CA TYR A 32 -24.33 -6.57 -45.31
C TYR A 32 -25.77 -6.81 -45.81
N ASN A 33 -26.13 -8.06 -46.14
CA ASN A 33 -27.47 -8.41 -46.61
C ASN A 33 -28.40 -8.85 -45.46
N MET A 34 -27.87 -9.00 -44.25
CA MET A 34 -28.67 -9.31 -43.05
C MET A 34 -29.27 -8.02 -42.45
N PRO A 35 -30.34 -8.10 -41.63
CA PRO A 35 -30.87 -6.92 -40.95
C PRO A 35 -29.85 -6.40 -39.92
N GLN A 36 -29.32 -5.19 -40.13
CA GLN A 36 -28.16 -4.60 -39.42
C GLN A 36 -28.49 -4.09 -38.00
N GLY A 37 -29.38 -4.79 -37.27
CA GLY A 37 -29.73 -4.44 -35.90
C GLY A 37 -28.58 -4.69 -34.92
N MET A 38 -28.69 -4.10 -33.73
CA MET A 38 -27.79 -4.43 -32.62
C MET A 38 -28.02 -5.88 -32.17
N GLU A 39 -26.94 -6.67 -32.07
CA GLU A 39 -27.03 -8.06 -31.61
C GLU A 39 -27.50 -8.17 -30.15
N ARG A 40 -26.89 -7.37 -29.26
CA ARG A 40 -27.22 -7.35 -27.83
C ARG A 40 -26.84 -6.02 -27.18
N PRO A 41 -27.54 -5.59 -26.12
CA PRO A 41 -27.11 -4.46 -25.31
C PRO A 41 -25.91 -4.83 -24.41
N HIS A 42 -25.01 -3.87 -24.16
CA HIS A 42 -23.87 -4.04 -23.25
C HIS A 42 -23.88 -2.96 -22.15
N SER A 43 -24.19 -3.35 -20.92
CA SER A 43 -24.25 -2.46 -19.75
C SER A 43 -23.05 -2.65 -18.79
N VAL A 44 -21.82 -2.57 -19.32
CA VAL A 44 -20.58 -2.89 -18.58
C VAL A 44 -20.38 -2.02 -17.34
N ASN A 45 -20.50 -0.70 -17.47
CA ASN A 45 -20.30 0.23 -16.35
C ASN A 45 -21.36 0.10 -15.25
N ARG A 46 -22.52 -0.51 -15.56
CA ARG A 46 -23.61 -0.71 -14.60
C ARG A 46 -23.46 -2.01 -13.81
N SER A 47 -22.81 -3.03 -14.38
CA SER A 47 -22.68 -4.33 -13.71
C SER A 47 -21.59 -4.33 -12.63
N LEU A 48 -20.41 -3.78 -12.91
CA LEU A 48 -19.30 -3.72 -11.97
C LEU A 48 -18.53 -2.41 -12.14
N PRO A 49 -18.93 -1.33 -11.45
CA PRO A 49 -18.24 -0.05 -11.55
C PRO A 49 -16.88 -0.11 -10.86
N ALA A 50 -15.85 0.42 -11.53
CA ALA A 50 -14.55 0.62 -10.91
C ALA A 50 -14.50 1.97 -10.18
N PRO A 51 -13.99 2.04 -8.94
CA PRO A 51 -13.85 3.31 -8.24
C PRO A 51 -12.81 4.20 -8.92
N HIS A 52 -13.05 5.51 -8.93
CA HIS A 52 -12.13 6.47 -9.54
C HIS A 52 -10.85 6.62 -8.69
N GLN A 53 -9.71 6.19 -9.25
CA GLN A 53 -8.39 6.33 -8.62
C GLN A 53 -7.39 6.88 -9.65
N PRO A 54 -7.23 8.21 -9.75
CA PRO A 54 -6.44 8.81 -10.82
C PRO A 54 -4.96 8.40 -10.74
N HIS A 55 -4.29 8.39 -11.89
CA HIS A 55 -2.84 8.18 -11.92
C HIS A 55 -2.11 9.33 -11.20
N HIS A 56 -2.58 10.56 -11.41
CA HIS A 56 -2.05 11.75 -10.76
C HIS A 56 -2.75 12.03 -9.43
N SER A 57 -2.01 12.58 -8.47
CA SER A 57 -2.61 13.05 -7.21
C SER A 57 -3.59 14.19 -7.45
N SER A 58 -4.64 14.28 -6.63
CA SER A 58 -5.52 15.46 -6.62
C SER A 58 -4.72 16.77 -6.49
N VAL A 59 -5.08 17.74 -7.33
CA VAL A 59 -4.44 19.07 -7.40
C VAL A 59 -4.96 19.97 -6.29
N ASN A 60 -6.25 19.86 -5.96
CA ASN A 60 -6.93 20.79 -5.04
C ASN A 60 -6.93 20.34 -3.58
N LYS A 61 -6.42 19.13 -3.26
CA LYS A 61 -6.38 18.65 -1.87
C LYS A 61 -5.52 19.57 -1.00
N TYR A 62 -5.95 19.86 0.23
CA TYR A 62 -5.09 20.50 1.21
C TYR A 62 -3.93 19.55 1.55
N ARG A 63 -2.69 20.01 1.35
CA ARG A 63 -1.47 19.21 1.54
C ARG A 63 -0.78 19.53 2.87
N GLY A 64 -1.57 19.55 3.95
CA GLY A 64 -1.12 19.84 5.30
C GLY A 64 -2.06 19.24 6.33
N VAL A 65 -1.76 19.44 7.61
CA VAL A 65 -2.67 19.09 8.70
C VAL A 65 -3.62 20.27 8.89
N TRP A 66 -4.92 20.04 8.73
CA TRP A 66 -5.91 21.09 8.88
C TRP A 66 -6.24 21.26 10.36
N ILE A 67 -5.88 22.41 10.94
CA ILE A 67 -6.21 22.74 12.33
C ILE A 67 -7.48 23.58 12.31
N ALA A 68 -8.59 22.99 12.75
CA ALA A 68 -9.87 23.69 12.82
C ALA A 68 -9.80 24.82 13.85
N THR A 69 -10.30 26.00 13.48
CA THR A 69 -10.40 27.13 14.41
C THR A 69 -11.75 27.05 15.10
N GLU A 70 -11.81 26.34 16.22
CA GLU A 70 -13.03 26.17 17.03
C GLU A 70 -13.07 27.26 18.11
N MET A 71 -13.28 28.51 17.69
CA MET A 71 -13.43 29.66 18.59
C MET A 71 -14.81 30.30 18.39
N HIS A 72 -15.42 30.76 19.49
CA HIS A 72 -16.68 31.50 19.40
C HIS A 72 -16.51 32.78 18.56
N PRO A 73 -17.48 33.15 17.68
CA PRO A 73 -17.34 34.30 16.78
C PRO A 73 -16.98 35.63 17.45
N ALA A 74 -17.42 35.83 18.70
CA ALA A 74 -17.06 37.03 19.47
C ALA A 74 -15.53 37.13 19.71
N PHE A 75 -14.87 36.02 20.04
CA PHE A 75 -13.41 35.99 20.20
C PHE A 75 -12.67 36.02 18.88
N LEU A 76 -13.25 35.47 17.80
CA LEU A 76 -12.67 35.59 16.46
C LEU A 76 -12.55 37.06 16.03
N VAL A 77 -13.57 37.87 16.33
CA VAL A 77 -13.54 39.32 16.06
C VAL A 77 -12.66 40.04 17.07
N GLY A 78 -12.80 39.76 18.38
CA GLY A 78 -12.03 40.43 19.42
C GLY A 78 -10.52 40.20 19.34
N LEU A 79 -10.09 39.02 18.85
CA LEU A 79 -8.69 38.66 18.70
C LEU A 79 -8.21 38.77 17.25
N GLU A 80 -9.01 39.30 16.33
CA GLU A 80 -8.67 39.41 14.90
C GLU A 80 -7.26 40.00 14.65
N PRO A 81 -6.82 41.09 15.32
CA PRO A 81 -5.47 41.64 15.10
C PRO A 81 -4.35 40.63 15.41
N GLN A 82 -4.58 39.74 16.36
CA GLN A 82 -3.64 38.69 16.78
C GLN A 82 -3.76 37.45 15.90
N LEU A 83 -4.98 37.03 15.59
CA LEU A 83 -5.25 35.87 14.72
C LEU A 83 -4.80 36.10 13.27
N LYS A 84 -4.77 37.35 12.79
CA LYS A 84 -4.26 37.69 11.45
C LYS A 84 -2.76 37.38 11.29
N LYS A 85 -2.01 37.37 12.39
CA LYS A 85 -0.57 36.99 12.42
C LYS A 85 -0.36 35.49 12.34
N LEU A 86 -1.43 34.70 12.53
CA LEU A 86 -1.40 33.25 12.58
C LEU A 86 -1.91 32.61 11.29
N PRO A 87 -1.59 31.32 11.04
CA PRO A 87 -2.08 30.60 9.87
C PRO A 87 -3.61 30.51 9.84
N HIS A 88 -4.19 31.02 8.76
CA HIS A 88 -5.62 31.02 8.47
C HIS A 88 -5.84 30.54 7.03
N GLY A 89 -7.04 30.04 6.70
CA GLY A 89 -7.46 29.61 5.35
C GLY A 89 -6.40 29.49 4.24
N ARG A 90 -5.55 28.44 4.27
CA ARG A 90 -4.48 28.17 3.27
C ARG A 90 -3.37 29.25 3.14
N VAL A 91 -3.34 30.22 4.04
CA VAL A 91 -2.35 31.29 4.17
C VAL A 91 -1.46 31.01 5.38
N VAL A 92 -0.15 31.23 5.21
CA VAL A 92 0.84 31.10 6.28
C VAL A 92 1.57 32.44 6.39
N PRO A 93 1.18 33.32 7.33
CA PRO A 93 1.91 34.55 7.60
C PRO A 93 3.35 34.27 8.07
N GLN A 94 4.25 35.22 7.87
CA GLN A 94 5.67 35.11 8.23
C GLN A 94 6.02 35.83 9.54
N THR A 95 5.03 36.15 10.37
CA THR A 95 5.25 36.81 11.67
C THR A 95 6.25 35.99 12.52
N PRO A 96 7.25 36.61 13.17
CA PRO A 96 8.17 35.88 14.03
C PRO A 96 7.45 35.12 15.15
N VAL A 97 7.88 33.89 15.44
CA VAL A 97 7.29 33.07 16.54
C VAL A 97 7.34 33.81 17.87
N GLN A 98 8.44 34.50 18.17
CA GLN A 98 8.60 35.25 19.43
C GLN A 98 7.47 36.27 19.64
N GLU A 99 7.13 37.06 18.62
CA GLU A 99 6.06 38.06 18.69
C GLU A 99 4.71 37.41 19.05
N VAL A 100 4.38 36.31 18.37
CA VAL A 100 3.13 35.59 18.56
C VAL A 100 3.02 34.99 19.97
N VAL A 101 4.13 34.46 20.49
CA VAL A 101 4.20 33.85 21.83
C VAL A 101 4.06 34.93 22.90
N GLU A 102 4.81 36.03 22.79
CA GLU A 102 4.75 37.16 23.73
C GLU A 102 3.34 37.77 23.80
N GLU A 103 2.66 37.90 22.66
CA GLU A 103 1.28 38.41 22.62
C GLU A 103 0.28 37.45 23.25
N PHE A 104 0.46 36.15 23.06
CA PHE A 104 -0.37 35.14 23.71
C PHE A 104 -0.20 35.19 25.23
N GLU A 105 1.03 35.18 25.74
CA GLU A 105 1.28 35.24 27.18
C GLU A 105 0.72 36.51 27.82
N LYS A 106 0.77 37.64 27.10
CA LYS A 106 0.24 38.92 27.56
C LYS A 106 -1.30 38.97 27.60
N ILE A 107 -1.98 38.42 26.60
CA ILE A 107 -3.43 38.62 26.40
C ILE A 107 -4.25 37.41 26.86
N SER A 108 -3.71 36.19 26.78
CA SER A 108 -4.41 34.95 27.15
C SER A 108 -5.02 34.99 28.57
N PRO A 109 -4.35 35.54 29.60
CA PRO A 109 -4.94 35.65 30.94
C PRO A 109 -6.18 36.55 31.02
N LEU A 110 -6.41 37.43 30.04
CA LEU A 110 -7.56 38.34 29.98
C LEU A 110 -8.81 37.68 29.37
N ILE A 111 -8.66 36.51 28.74
CA ILE A 111 -9.74 35.80 28.07
C ILE A 111 -10.26 34.73 29.03
N ASP A 112 -11.48 34.89 29.55
CA ASP A 112 -12.10 33.88 30.41
C ASP A 112 -12.92 32.84 29.63
N ASP A 113 -12.28 32.22 28.63
CA ASP A 113 -12.86 31.13 27.84
C ASP A 113 -11.77 30.12 27.46
N ALA A 114 -11.88 28.90 27.98
CA ALA A 114 -10.89 27.86 27.75
C ALA A 114 -10.84 27.41 26.28
N GLY A 115 -11.99 27.35 25.60
CA GLY A 115 -12.06 26.96 24.19
C GLY A 115 -11.39 27.98 23.27
N ALA A 116 -11.59 29.27 23.55
CA ALA A 116 -10.95 30.36 22.83
C ALA A 116 -9.43 30.37 23.05
N ARG A 117 -8.96 30.19 24.30
CA ARG A 117 -7.53 30.08 24.60
C ARG A 117 -6.89 28.86 23.94
N ASP A 118 -7.52 27.70 24.02
CA ASP A 118 -7.02 26.45 23.43
C ASP A 118 -7.06 26.51 21.89
N GLY A 119 -8.09 27.11 21.29
CA GLY A 119 -8.20 27.34 19.85
C GLY A 119 -7.15 28.33 19.32
N TRP A 120 -6.87 29.40 20.07
CA TRP A 120 -5.78 30.32 19.75
C TRP A 120 -4.42 29.61 19.87
N LEU A 121 -4.19 28.88 20.97
CA LEU A 121 -2.95 28.14 21.21
C LEU A 121 -2.68 27.08 20.13
N ALA A 122 -3.72 26.38 19.66
CA ALA A 122 -3.61 25.44 18.54
C ALA A 122 -3.08 26.13 17.26
N LYS A 123 -3.48 27.37 17.00
CA LYS A 123 -2.97 28.16 15.88
C LYS A 123 -1.53 28.60 16.06
N ILE A 124 -1.13 28.92 17.29
CA ILE A 124 0.27 29.21 17.64
C ILE A 124 1.13 27.96 17.40
N PHE A 125 0.71 26.78 17.85
CA PHE A 125 1.43 25.53 17.57
C PHE A 125 1.54 25.24 16.07
N GLN A 126 0.48 25.47 15.31
CA GLN A 126 0.51 25.35 13.84
C GLN A 126 1.53 26.32 13.22
N HIS A 127 1.61 27.55 13.71
CA HIS A 127 2.57 28.56 13.28
C HIS A 127 4.02 28.16 13.59
N CYS A 128 4.28 27.77 14.84
CA CYS A 128 5.57 27.22 15.28
C CYS A 128 5.99 26.01 14.42
N ALA A 129 5.04 25.15 14.04
CA ALA A 129 5.30 24.00 13.18
C ALA A 129 5.78 24.40 11.77
N PHE A 130 5.23 25.47 11.19
CA PHE A 130 5.69 25.99 9.90
C PHE A 130 7.08 26.61 9.98
N GLN A 131 7.43 27.22 11.11
CA GLN A 131 8.76 27.79 11.36
C GLN A 131 9.77 26.80 11.96
N ARG A 132 9.34 25.58 12.29
CA ARG A 132 10.12 24.51 12.95
C ARG A 132 10.61 24.88 14.37
N SER A 133 9.89 25.76 15.05
CA SER A 133 10.12 26.20 16.43
C SER A 133 9.48 25.24 17.44
N GLY A 134 10.03 24.03 17.52
CA GLY A 134 9.46 22.98 18.37
C GLY A 134 9.72 23.16 19.86
N ALA A 135 10.81 23.82 20.24
CA ALA A 135 11.15 24.04 21.64
C ALA A 135 10.19 25.04 22.29
N GLU A 136 9.90 26.13 21.58
CA GLU A 136 8.97 27.18 21.96
C GLU A 136 7.54 26.64 22.07
N ALA A 137 7.12 25.80 21.13
CA ALA A 137 5.82 25.13 21.20
C ALA A 137 5.72 24.18 22.40
N MET A 138 6.78 23.41 22.69
CA MET A 138 6.77 22.52 23.87
C MET A 138 6.79 23.30 25.18
N ALA A 139 7.50 24.43 25.26
CA ALA A 139 7.47 25.28 26.46
C ALA A 139 6.06 25.80 26.75
N LEU A 140 5.33 26.25 25.72
CA LEU A 140 3.92 26.63 25.84
C LEU A 140 3.01 25.45 26.21
N TRP A 141 3.26 24.26 25.65
CA TRP A 141 2.54 23.05 26.04
C TRP A 141 2.74 22.74 27.53
N ASP A 142 3.98 22.77 28.00
CA ASP A 142 4.32 22.47 29.40
C ASP A 142 3.76 23.51 30.36
N ALA A 143 3.68 24.79 29.95
CA ALA A 143 3.12 25.86 30.76
C ALA A 143 1.59 25.84 30.83
N HIS A 144 0.89 25.61 29.70
CA HIS A 144 -0.55 25.83 29.62
C HIS A 144 -1.40 24.56 29.44
N CYS A 145 -0.86 23.51 28.81
CA CYS A 145 -1.60 22.31 28.46
C CYS A 145 -1.29 21.14 29.38
N ALA A 146 -0.01 20.84 29.60
CA ALA A 146 0.44 19.69 30.40
C ALA A 146 -0.15 19.69 31.82
N PRO A 147 -0.22 20.82 32.56
CA PRO A 147 -0.80 20.84 33.90
C PRO A 147 -2.31 20.52 33.90
N ARG A 148 -3.00 20.76 32.79
CA ARG A 148 -4.45 20.51 32.65
C ARG A 148 -4.75 19.11 32.12
N PHE A 149 -3.94 18.58 31.20
CA PHE A 149 -4.30 17.39 30.43
C PHE A 149 -3.38 16.18 30.70
N MET A 150 -2.12 16.41 31.05
CA MET A 150 -1.12 15.33 31.14
C MET A 150 -0.92 14.76 32.54
N ARG A 151 -1.45 15.40 33.58
CA ARG A 151 -1.38 14.86 34.95
C ARG A 151 -2.21 13.59 35.09
N ASP A 152 -1.73 12.65 35.89
CA ASP A 152 -2.40 11.36 36.11
C ASP A 152 -3.77 11.49 36.80
N ASP A 153 -3.98 12.55 37.56
CA ASP A 153 -5.24 12.89 38.23
C ASP A 153 -6.22 13.67 37.34
N SER A 154 -5.83 14.07 36.12
CA SER A 154 -6.70 14.83 35.23
C SER A 154 -7.65 13.94 34.42
N THR A 155 -8.95 14.25 34.51
CA THR A 155 -9.99 13.67 33.66
C THR A 155 -10.31 14.52 32.43
N ALA A 156 -9.65 15.67 32.25
CA ALA A 156 -9.94 16.59 31.17
C ALA A 156 -9.33 16.09 29.84
N ALA A 157 -10.13 16.09 28.77
CA ALA A 157 -9.66 15.81 27.42
C ALA A 157 -9.40 17.13 26.67
N PRO A 158 -8.24 17.29 26.02
CA PRO A 158 -7.96 18.46 25.18
C PRO A 158 -8.81 18.43 23.90
N PRO A 159 -9.11 19.59 23.31
CA PRO A 159 -9.79 19.65 22.02
C PRO A 159 -8.89 19.07 20.91
N LEU A 160 -9.49 18.34 19.97
CA LEU A 160 -8.77 17.66 18.88
C LEU A 160 -7.82 18.58 18.10
N PRO A 161 -8.19 19.83 17.72
CA PRO A 161 -7.29 20.72 16.99
C PRO A 161 -6.01 21.06 17.76
N LEU A 162 -6.07 21.14 19.09
CA LEU A 162 -4.91 21.42 19.94
C LEU A 162 -3.90 20.26 19.89
N VAL A 163 -4.40 19.02 20.00
CA VAL A 163 -3.60 17.80 19.93
C VAL A 163 -2.99 17.60 18.54
N GLN A 164 -3.79 17.79 17.48
CA GLN A 164 -3.30 17.70 16.10
C GLN A 164 -2.20 18.74 15.85
N ALA A 165 -2.37 19.97 16.34
CA ALA A 165 -1.41 21.05 16.14
C ALA A 165 -0.07 20.81 16.86
N ILE A 166 -0.09 20.37 18.13
CA ILE A 166 1.15 20.09 18.86
C ILE A 166 1.87 18.88 18.28
N LEU A 167 1.15 17.79 17.94
CA LEU A 167 1.75 16.60 17.31
C LEU A 167 2.32 16.94 15.92
N PHE A 168 1.65 17.80 15.16
CA PHE A 168 2.17 18.31 13.89
C PHE A 168 3.45 19.14 14.08
N CYS A 169 3.49 19.98 15.12
CA CYS A 169 4.67 20.75 15.49
C CYS A 169 5.85 19.84 15.84
N CYS A 170 5.66 18.90 16.77
CA CYS A 170 6.70 17.93 17.15
C CYS A 170 7.21 17.16 15.93
N SER A 171 6.31 16.77 15.01
CA SER A 171 6.68 16.07 13.78
C SER A 171 7.47 16.95 12.79
N LYS A 172 7.24 18.27 12.78
CA LYS A 172 7.94 19.21 11.89
C LYS A 172 9.33 19.58 12.40
N SER A 173 9.49 19.65 13.71
CA SER A 173 10.74 19.99 14.40
C SER A 173 11.57 18.77 14.80
N ASP A 174 11.08 17.55 14.57
CA ASP A 174 11.72 16.30 14.99
C ASP A 174 11.93 16.24 16.53
N ASN A 175 10.93 16.67 17.30
CA ASN A 175 10.97 16.77 18.77
C ASN A 175 10.38 15.51 19.45
N ALA A 176 11.07 14.98 20.47
CA ALA A 176 10.71 13.74 21.19
C ALA A 176 9.48 13.86 22.11
N GLY A 177 9.01 15.08 22.42
CA GLY A 177 7.83 15.34 23.25
C GLY A 177 6.50 14.84 22.66
N TRP A 178 6.50 14.34 21.42
CA TRP A 178 5.33 13.76 20.78
C TRP A 178 4.81 12.50 21.49
N ARG A 179 5.70 11.68 22.05
CA ARG A 179 5.37 10.31 22.47
C ARG A 179 4.40 10.25 23.65
N PRO A 180 4.60 11.00 24.75
CA PRO A 180 3.62 11.04 25.84
C PRO A 180 2.25 11.52 25.38
N ILE A 181 2.21 12.55 24.52
CA ILE A 181 0.96 13.11 23.97
C ILE A 181 0.24 12.06 23.12
N PHE A 182 0.97 11.37 22.24
CA PHE A 182 0.41 10.33 21.37
C PHE A 182 -0.13 9.14 22.17
N ASN A 183 0.59 8.68 23.20
CA ASN A 183 0.13 7.59 24.07
C ASN A 183 -1.21 7.92 24.76
N LYS A 184 -1.41 9.18 25.19
CA LYS A 184 -2.70 9.63 25.74
C LYS A 184 -3.80 9.71 24.68
N CYS A 185 -3.49 9.70 23.39
CA CYS A 185 -4.51 9.72 22.32
C CYS A 185 -5.08 8.34 21.99
N LEU A 186 -4.47 7.25 22.46
CA LEU A 186 -4.90 5.88 22.22
C LEU A 186 -6.25 5.59 22.90
N LYS A 187 -6.80 4.39 22.63
CA LYS A 187 -8.11 3.93 23.12
C LYS A 187 -8.32 4.10 24.63
N ASP A 188 -7.29 3.84 25.43
CA ASP A 188 -7.36 3.91 26.90
C ASP A 188 -7.26 5.34 27.46
N GLY A 189 -7.00 6.33 26.60
CA GLY A 189 -6.89 7.74 26.95
C GLY A 189 -8.02 8.58 26.33
N TRP A 190 -7.64 9.64 25.61
CA TRP A 190 -8.55 10.56 24.95
C TRP A 190 -9.21 9.97 23.68
N ASN A 191 -8.73 8.84 23.16
CA ASN A 191 -9.26 8.16 21.99
C ASN A 191 -9.44 9.08 20.75
N LEU A 192 -8.42 9.90 20.49
CA LEU A 192 -8.44 10.90 19.40
C LEU A 192 -7.84 10.39 18.09
N THR A 193 -7.12 9.26 18.13
CA THR A 193 -6.42 8.69 16.97
C THR A 193 -7.33 8.38 15.76
N PRO A 194 -8.60 7.95 15.91
CA PRO A 194 -9.46 7.73 14.74
C PRO A 194 -9.81 9.01 13.96
N SER A 195 -9.65 10.18 14.60
CA SER A 195 -9.96 11.49 14.01
C SER A 195 -8.75 12.14 13.32
N PHE A 196 -7.63 11.44 13.18
CA PHE A 196 -6.43 11.97 12.54
C PHE A 196 -6.48 11.84 11.01
N ASP A 197 -6.28 12.96 10.31
CA ASP A 197 -6.17 12.98 8.85
C ASP A 197 -4.91 12.23 8.35
N THR A 198 -4.93 11.76 7.10
CA THR A 198 -3.77 11.11 6.45
C THR A 198 -2.47 11.92 6.48
N PRO A 199 -2.46 13.26 6.35
CA PRO A 199 -1.26 14.07 6.51
C PRO A 199 -0.67 14.01 7.93
N GLN A 200 -1.49 13.88 8.98
CA GLN A 200 -1.03 13.77 10.37
C GLN A 200 -0.12 12.55 10.52
N TRP A 201 -0.61 11.39 10.09
CA TRP A 201 0.15 10.13 10.04
C TRP A 201 1.41 10.24 9.18
N SER A 202 1.32 10.91 8.03
CA SER A 202 2.47 11.10 7.13
C SER A 202 3.56 11.96 7.76
N TYR A 203 3.22 12.99 8.55
CA TYR A 203 4.20 13.82 9.24
C TYR A 203 4.84 13.08 10.43
N LEU A 204 4.03 12.38 11.24
CA LEU A 204 4.52 11.56 12.34
C LEU A 204 5.53 10.52 11.85
N LEU A 205 5.15 9.64 10.91
CA LEU A 205 6.04 8.60 10.37
C LEU A 205 7.34 9.16 9.79
N LYS A 206 7.27 10.29 9.08
CA LYS A 206 8.44 10.95 8.50
C LYS A 206 9.41 11.46 9.56
N SER A 207 8.87 11.99 10.67
CA SER A 207 9.69 12.48 11.78
C SER A 207 10.33 11.34 12.55
N LEU A 208 9.56 10.30 12.89
CA LEU A 208 10.07 9.12 13.59
C LEU A 208 11.19 8.43 12.80
N GLY A 209 11.03 8.32 11.48
CA GLY A 209 12.07 7.80 10.61
C GLY A 209 13.35 8.65 10.54
N ARG A 210 13.27 9.95 10.81
CA ARG A 210 14.47 10.81 10.92
C ARG A 210 15.13 10.71 12.29
N GLN A 211 14.33 10.62 13.34
CA GLN A 211 14.81 10.46 14.71
C GLN A 211 15.42 9.06 14.94
N GLY A 212 14.99 8.05 14.17
CA GLY A 212 15.41 6.68 14.37
C GLY A 212 14.65 5.97 15.49
N ASP A 213 13.44 6.42 15.83
CA ASP A 213 12.62 5.82 16.89
C ASP A 213 11.83 4.63 16.36
N GLU A 214 12.47 3.45 16.37
CA GLU A 214 11.89 2.21 15.88
C GLU A 214 10.66 1.76 16.68
N ALA A 215 10.69 1.94 18.01
CA ALA A 215 9.57 1.61 18.88
C ALA A 215 8.37 2.53 18.60
N GLY A 216 8.63 3.83 18.39
CA GLY A 216 7.62 4.79 17.98
C GLY A 216 7.04 4.47 16.59
N ILE A 217 7.88 4.03 15.64
CA ILE A 217 7.41 3.59 14.31
C ILE A 217 6.46 2.41 14.47
N ARG A 218 6.84 1.39 15.24
CA ARG A 218 5.99 0.22 15.48
C ARG A 218 4.64 0.63 16.09
N LEU A 219 4.66 1.43 17.15
CA LEU A 219 3.46 1.94 17.82
C LEU A 219 2.53 2.66 16.83
N VAL A 220 3.07 3.56 16.01
CA VAL A 220 2.26 4.31 15.03
C VAL A 220 1.72 3.41 13.93
N LEU A 221 2.49 2.43 13.44
CA LEU A 221 2.01 1.49 12.44
C LEU A 221 0.90 0.57 13.00
N GLU A 222 1.06 0.07 14.23
CA GLU A 222 0.04 -0.71 14.92
C GLU A 222 -1.26 0.07 15.06
N GLU A 223 -1.18 1.31 15.55
CA GLU A 223 -2.34 2.17 15.74
C GLU A 223 -3.01 2.52 14.39
N MET A 224 -2.24 2.84 13.35
CA MET A 224 -2.78 3.14 12.02
C MET A 224 -3.56 1.98 11.40
N ALA A 225 -3.12 0.74 11.63
CA ALA A 225 -3.85 -0.45 11.17
C ALA A 225 -5.14 -0.64 11.97
N ASP A 226 -5.10 -0.43 13.28
CA ASP A 226 -6.23 -0.61 14.17
C ASP A 226 -7.34 0.43 13.95
N VAL A 227 -6.99 1.72 13.80
CA VAL A 227 -7.95 2.80 13.52
C VAL A 227 -8.39 2.85 12.05
N GLN A 228 -7.95 1.90 11.22
CA GLN A 228 -8.29 1.82 9.80
C GLN A 228 -7.94 3.09 9.00
N ALA A 229 -6.75 3.64 9.24
CA ALA A 229 -6.25 4.77 8.47
C ALA A 229 -6.13 4.41 6.97
N ASP A 230 -6.24 5.40 6.08
CA ASP A 230 -6.12 5.19 4.63
C ASP A 230 -4.65 4.94 4.22
N LEU A 231 -4.17 3.71 4.44
CA LEU A 231 -2.76 3.30 4.32
C LEU A 231 -2.19 3.52 2.91
N ASP A 232 -3.01 3.30 1.89
CA ASP A 232 -2.61 3.46 0.49
C ASP A 232 -2.41 4.94 0.12
N ARG A 233 -3.13 5.85 0.78
CA ARG A 233 -3.02 7.30 0.56
C ARG A 233 -2.02 8.02 1.46
N VAL A 234 -1.46 7.37 2.48
CA VAL A 234 -0.29 7.88 3.24
C VAL A 234 0.82 8.25 2.26
N GLU A 235 1.58 9.32 2.49
CA GLU A 235 2.66 9.69 1.56
C GLU A 235 3.71 8.57 1.45
N ALA A 236 4.11 8.17 0.24
CA ALA A 236 5.11 7.10 0.09
C ALA A 236 6.46 7.47 0.74
N ARG A 237 6.84 8.75 0.66
CA ARG A 237 8.08 9.28 1.26
C ARG A 237 8.12 9.13 2.77
N SER A 238 7.00 9.32 3.48
CA SER A 238 6.97 9.18 4.95
C SER A 238 7.14 7.73 5.37
N LEU A 239 6.46 6.80 4.70
CA LEU A 239 6.62 5.37 4.94
C LEU A 239 8.05 4.90 4.67
N VAL A 240 8.70 5.39 3.60
CA VAL A 240 10.10 5.05 3.32
C VAL A 240 11.03 5.53 4.45
N TYR A 241 10.86 6.76 4.95
CA TYR A 241 11.65 7.23 6.09
C TYR A 241 11.46 6.34 7.33
N ALA A 242 10.21 6.03 7.67
CA ALA A 242 9.88 5.18 8.81
C ALA A 242 10.48 3.78 8.67
N LEU A 243 10.22 3.09 7.55
CA LEU A 243 10.75 1.74 7.33
C LEU A 243 12.28 1.72 7.29
N ASN A 244 12.92 2.73 6.67
CA ASN A 244 14.37 2.80 6.57
C ASN A 244 15.07 2.91 7.94
N ALA A 245 14.39 3.45 8.95
CA ALA A 245 14.94 3.57 10.30
C ALA A 245 14.94 2.23 11.08
N VAL A 246 14.20 1.22 10.62
CA VAL A 246 14.06 -0.05 11.34
C VAL A 246 15.28 -0.95 11.12
N THR A 247 16.00 -1.22 12.20
CA THR A 247 17.17 -2.11 12.24
C THR A 247 16.98 -3.26 13.23
N ASP A 248 16.14 -3.09 14.25
CA ASP A 248 15.78 -4.11 15.22
C ASP A 248 15.05 -5.30 14.57
N LYS A 249 15.35 -6.51 15.04
CA LYS A 249 14.85 -7.76 14.47
C LYS A 249 13.35 -7.94 14.69
N GLU A 250 12.82 -7.58 15.85
CA GLU A 250 11.39 -7.75 16.14
C GLU A 250 10.57 -6.76 15.31
N THR A 251 11.00 -5.50 15.30
CA THR A 251 10.35 -4.43 14.53
C THR A 251 10.43 -4.70 13.03
N TYR A 252 11.56 -5.24 12.55
CA TYR A 252 11.71 -5.69 11.17
C TYR A 252 10.68 -6.77 10.82
N ASN A 253 10.53 -7.80 11.65
CA ASN A 253 9.55 -8.87 11.42
C ASN A 253 8.09 -8.36 11.46
N TYR A 254 7.79 -7.41 12.34
CA TYR A 254 6.51 -6.73 12.34
C TYR A 254 6.29 -5.97 11.03
N ALA A 255 7.28 -5.17 10.58
CA ALA A 255 7.20 -4.41 9.33
C ALA A 255 6.94 -5.32 8.12
N LYS A 256 7.55 -6.52 8.06
CA LYS A 256 7.25 -7.50 6.99
C LYS A 256 5.77 -7.88 6.95
N LYS A 257 5.18 -8.19 8.10
CA LYS A 257 3.76 -8.53 8.22
C LYS A 257 2.90 -7.32 7.85
N TYR A 258 3.28 -6.15 8.33
CA TYR A 258 2.56 -4.90 8.10
C TYR A 258 2.50 -4.52 6.61
N LEU A 259 3.57 -4.76 5.83
CA LEU A 259 3.58 -4.47 4.40
C LEU A 259 2.45 -5.18 3.62
N PHE A 260 1.92 -6.31 4.11
CA PHE A 260 0.80 -7.00 3.48
C PHE A 260 -0.53 -6.25 3.56
N TYR A 261 -0.69 -5.29 4.48
CA TYR A 261 -1.86 -4.42 4.56
C TYR A 261 -1.92 -3.39 3.42
N LEU A 262 -0.81 -3.16 2.72
CA LEU A 262 -0.74 -2.19 1.63
C LEU A 262 -1.22 -2.78 0.30
N GLY A 263 -1.90 -1.95 -0.50
CA GLY A 263 -2.35 -2.30 -1.83
C GLY A 263 -1.21 -2.52 -2.82
N GLU A 264 -1.46 -3.27 -3.89
CA GLU A 264 -0.44 -3.62 -4.90
C GLU A 264 0.23 -2.38 -5.52
N ARG A 265 -0.59 -1.38 -5.92
CA ARG A 265 -0.10 -0.11 -6.47
C ARG A 265 0.78 0.62 -5.46
N LYS A 266 0.37 0.65 -4.19
CA LYS A 266 1.11 1.32 -3.12
C LYS A 266 2.48 0.70 -2.91
N VAL A 267 2.54 -0.63 -2.80
CA VAL A 267 3.78 -1.39 -2.66
C VAL A 267 4.73 -1.15 -3.84
N LYS A 268 4.21 -1.15 -5.08
CA LYS A 268 5.01 -0.80 -6.27
C LYS A 268 5.64 0.59 -6.15
N PHE A 269 4.86 1.60 -5.77
CA PHE A 269 5.37 2.96 -5.61
C PHE A 269 6.27 3.11 -4.38
N LEU A 270 6.11 2.31 -3.32
CA LEU A 270 7.06 2.28 -2.21
C LEU A 270 8.44 1.82 -2.66
N ARG A 271 8.54 0.74 -3.44
CA ARG A 271 9.81 0.30 -4.05
C ARG A 271 10.44 1.41 -4.90
N VAL A 272 9.67 2.01 -5.80
CA VAL A 272 10.15 3.10 -6.68
C VAL A 272 10.63 4.30 -5.86
N THR A 273 9.86 4.70 -4.84
CA THR A 273 10.21 5.82 -3.96
C THR A 273 11.47 5.52 -3.16
N TYR A 274 11.60 4.32 -2.61
CA TYR A 274 12.79 3.93 -1.85
C TYR A 274 14.04 3.97 -2.73
N ALA A 275 13.99 3.35 -3.91
CA ALA A 275 15.10 3.35 -4.87
C ALA A 275 15.51 4.77 -5.31
N ASP A 276 14.53 5.65 -5.57
CA ASP A 276 14.80 7.05 -5.94
C ASP A 276 15.44 7.82 -4.78
N LEU A 277 14.90 7.71 -3.56
CA LEU A 277 15.37 8.48 -2.41
C LEU A 277 16.78 8.10 -1.92
N ARG A 278 17.23 6.86 -2.18
CA ARG A 278 18.62 6.44 -1.93
C ARG A 278 19.54 6.60 -3.15
N GLY A 279 18.98 6.88 -4.32
CA GLY A 279 19.70 7.02 -5.59
C GLY A 279 19.65 8.47 -6.08
N HIS A 280 19.19 8.67 -7.32
CA HIS A 280 19.15 9.98 -7.97
C HIS A 280 18.37 11.06 -7.20
N GLY A 281 17.35 10.67 -6.44
CA GLY A 281 16.50 11.53 -5.64
C GLY A 281 17.04 11.88 -4.25
N ALA A 282 18.26 11.47 -3.88
CA ALA A 282 18.84 11.78 -2.57
C ALA A 282 18.84 13.28 -2.25
N GLY A 283 19.13 14.13 -3.25
CA GLY A 283 19.10 15.60 -3.12
C GLY A 283 17.70 16.19 -2.85
N LYS A 284 16.62 15.43 -2.99
CA LYS A 284 15.26 15.88 -2.65
C LYS A 284 15.04 15.94 -1.13
N LEU A 285 15.96 15.36 -0.35
CA LEU A 285 15.85 15.21 1.10
C LEU A 285 16.66 16.30 1.82
N ARG A 286 16.03 17.00 2.77
CA ARG A 286 16.74 17.91 3.69
C ARG A 286 17.76 17.14 4.53
N VAL A 287 17.38 15.96 4.99
CA VAL A 287 18.24 15.04 5.75
C VAL A 287 18.33 13.75 4.94
N PRO A 288 19.53 13.34 4.49
CA PRO A 288 19.70 12.14 3.68
C PRO A 288 19.25 10.89 4.45
N LEU A 289 18.88 9.84 3.71
CA LEU A 289 18.61 8.54 4.33
C LEU A 289 19.92 7.93 4.84
N LYS A 290 19.85 7.25 5.99
CA LYS A 290 20.89 6.32 6.42
C LYS A 290 20.79 5.03 5.62
N GLU A 291 21.90 4.37 5.35
CA GLU A 291 21.90 3.13 4.60
C GLU A 291 21.23 2.00 5.41
N ASN A 292 20.24 1.35 4.79
CA ASN A 292 19.56 0.18 5.33
C ASN A 292 19.24 -0.78 4.19
N ASP A 293 20.22 -1.61 3.83
CA ASP A 293 20.12 -2.52 2.70
C ASP A 293 19.14 -3.66 2.95
N ALA A 294 19.06 -4.15 4.18
CA ALA A 294 18.14 -5.22 4.56
C ALA A 294 16.68 -4.80 4.36
N MET A 295 16.30 -3.59 4.80
CA MET A 295 14.95 -3.08 4.60
C MET A 295 14.69 -2.73 3.13
N PHE A 296 15.63 -2.06 2.46
CA PHE A 296 15.48 -1.74 1.04
C PHE A 296 15.25 -2.98 0.18
N TYR A 297 16.09 -4.01 0.38
CA TYR A 297 15.95 -5.29 -0.29
C TYR A 297 14.59 -5.92 0.00
N HIS A 298 14.15 -5.92 1.27
CA HIS A 298 12.87 -6.50 1.64
C HIS A 298 11.68 -5.79 0.98
N VAL A 299 11.68 -4.45 0.91
CA VAL A 299 10.64 -3.69 0.20
C VAL A 299 10.64 -4.03 -1.29
N CYS A 300 11.81 -4.19 -1.92
CA CYS A 300 11.91 -4.61 -3.31
C CYS A 300 11.40 -6.05 -3.52
N TRP A 301 11.77 -6.96 -2.63
CA TRP A 301 11.31 -8.35 -2.64
C TRP A 301 9.80 -8.44 -2.45
N HIS A 302 9.23 -7.72 -1.48
CA HIS A 302 7.80 -7.69 -1.21
C HIS A 302 7.02 -7.18 -2.43
N ALA A 303 7.53 -6.15 -3.11
CA ALA A 303 6.94 -5.68 -4.37
C ALA A 303 7.02 -6.73 -5.49
N SER A 304 8.10 -7.49 -5.60
CA SER A 304 8.23 -8.60 -6.55
C SER A 304 7.23 -9.73 -6.27
N ILE A 305 6.95 -10.01 -5.00
CA ILE A 305 5.99 -11.04 -4.57
C ILE A 305 4.54 -10.64 -4.87
N ARG A 306 4.18 -9.38 -4.63
CA ARG A 306 2.80 -8.89 -4.76
C ARG A 306 2.39 -8.59 -6.20
N GLN A 307 3.34 -8.32 -7.08
CA GLN A 307 3.05 -8.00 -8.49
C GLN A 307 2.76 -9.27 -9.31
N PRO A 308 1.93 -9.16 -10.36
CA PRO A 308 1.72 -10.24 -11.31
C PRO A 308 3.04 -10.79 -11.86
N ARG A 309 3.20 -12.12 -11.83
CA ARG A 309 4.40 -12.79 -12.31
C ARG A 309 4.39 -12.86 -13.83
N GLN A 310 5.51 -12.45 -14.44
CA GLN A 310 5.75 -12.64 -15.86
C GLN A 310 6.55 -13.92 -16.07
N PHE A 311 6.16 -14.72 -17.06
CA PHE A 311 6.88 -15.93 -17.39
C PHE A 311 8.03 -15.63 -18.36
N SER A 312 9.26 -15.77 -17.87
CA SER A 312 10.48 -15.60 -18.65
C SER A 312 11.21 -16.96 -18.75
N PRO A 313 10.79 -17.85 -19.66
CA PRO A 313 11.26 -19.24 -19.68
C PRO A 313 12.77 -19.35 -19.91
N ARG A 314 13.34 -18.45 -20.73
CA ARG A 314 14.79 -18.43 -20.98
C ARG A 314 15.59 -18.14 -19.72
N GLN A 315 15.08 -17.28 -18.83
CA GLN A 315 15.74 -16.98 -17.55
C GLN A 315 15.54 -18.11 -16.54
N LEU A 316 14.34 -18.72 -16.50
CA LEU A 316 14.01 -19.78 -15.56
C LEU A 316 14.71 -21.11 -15.87
N TYR A 317 14.81 -21.44 -17.16
CA TYR A 317 15.33 -22.74 -17.62
C TYR A 317 16.70 -22.61 -18.30
N PHE A 318 17.45 -21.54 -17.99
CA PHE A 318 18.76 -21.30 -18.61
C PHE A 318 19.69 -22.50 -18.43
N ASP A 319 19.75 -23.04 -17.22
CA ASP A 319 20.59 -24.20 -16.86
C ASP A 319 19.80 -25.51 -16.76
N TYR A 320 18.56 -25.54 -17.27
CA TYR A 320 17.75 -26.76 -17.21
C TYR A 320 18.40 -27.86 -18.03
N THR A 321 18.85 -28.91 -17.35
CA THR A 321 19.35 -30.14 -17.97
C THR A 321 18.32 -31.24 -17.75
N PRO A 322 17.82 -31.89 -18.81
CA PRO A 322 16.94 -33.04 -18.64
C PRO A 322 17.73 -34.18 -17.96
N SER A 323 17.19 -34.76 -16.88
CA SER A 323 17.81 -35.91 -16.23
C SER A 323 17.29 -37.22 -16.84
N HIS A 324 18.22 -38.15 -17.12
CA HIS A 324 17.91 -39.51 -17.55
C HIS A 324 17.66 -40.44 -16.36
N LEU A 325 17.12 -39.92 -15.25
CA LEU A 325 16.61 -40.77 -14.18
C LEU A 325 15.62 -41.72 -14.83
N SER A 326 16.04 -42.98 -15.02
CA SER A 326 15.17 -44.03 -15.51
C SER A 326 13.90 -43.93 -14.68
N THR A 327 12.75 -43.95 -15.35
CA THR A 327 11.49 -44.17 -14.67
C THR A 327 11.69 -45.48 -13.90
N SER A 328 11.99 -45.38 -12.60
CA SER A 328 11.89 -46.53 -11.72
C SER A 328 10.43 -46.90 -11.84
N GLY A 329 10.16 -47.95 -12.62
CA GLY A 329 8.84 -48.51 -12.81
C GLY A 329 8.40 -49.09 -11.47
N HIS A 330 8.01 -48.22 -10.54
CA HIS A 330 7.37 -48.63 -9.33
C HIS A 330 6.05 -49.26 -9.76
N SER A 331 5.85 -50.53 -9.43
CA SER A 331 4.59 -51.20 -9.66
C SER A 331 3.47 -50.42 -8.95
N SER A 332 2.24 -50.53 -9.44
CA SER A 332 1.06 -49.87 -8.84
C SER A 332 0.81 -50.25 -7.37
N ASN A 333 1.52 -51.26 -6.86
CA ASN A 333 1.43 -51.78 -5.50
C ASN A 333 2.58 -51.32 -4.60
N ALA A 334 3.54 -50.53 -5.11
CA ALA A 334 4.60 -49.97 -4.30
C ALA A 334 4.03 -48.95 -3.30
N LYS A 335 4.31 -49.15 -2.01
CA LYS A 335 3.92 -48.21 -0.95
C LYS A 335 4.65 -46.89 -1.15
N VAL A 336 3.92 -45.78 -0.96
CA VAL A 336 4.45 -44.41 -1.15
C VAL A 336 5.71 -44.18 -0.32
N GLU A 337 5.74 -44.69 0.92
CA GLU A 337 6.91 -44.62 1.80
C GLU A 337 8.17 -45.27 1.19
N GLY A 338 8.03 -46.42 0.53
CA GLY A 338 9.15 -47.10 -0.12
C GLY A 338 9.67 -46.34 -1.34
N ILE A 339 8.75 -45.73 -2.12
CA ILE A 339 9.10 -44.89 -3.27
C ILE A 339 9.85 -43.63 -2.82
N VAL A 340 9.42 -43.01 -1.71
CA VAL A 340 10.03 -41.79 -1.16
C VAL A 340 11.42 -42.09 -0.59
N LYS A 341 11.57 -43.18 0.18
CA LYS A 341 12.87 -43.64 0.70
C LYS A 341 13.86 -43.95 -0.43
N ASP A 342 13.46 -44.72 -1.44
CA ASP A 342 14.31 -45.03 -2.60
C ASP A 342 14.78 -43.77 -3.34
N LYS A 343 13.90 -42.76 -3.48
CA LYS A 343 14.24 -41.50 -4.14
C LYS A 343 15.21 -40.66 -3.31
N ILE A 344 15.01 -40.60 -2.00
CA ILE A 344 15.90 -39.86 -1.08
C ILE A 344 17.29 -40.49 -1.06
N GLU A 345 17.39 -41.81 -0.99
CA GLU A 345 18.68 -42.51 -1.03
C GLU A 345 19.41 -42.32 -2.36
N LYS A 346 18.68 -42.34 -3.49
CA LYS A 346 19.27 -42.02 -4.81
C LYS A 346 19.76 -40.58 -4.89
N TRP A 347 18.97 -39.62 -4.41
CA TRP A 347 19.37 -38.22 -4.39
C TRP A 347 20.55 -37.95 -3.46
N LYS A 348 20.70 -38.68 -2.36
CA LYS A 348 21.91 -38.65 -1.53
C LYS A 348 23.13 -39.21 -2.26
N ALA A 349 22.98 -40.35 -2.94
CA ALA A 349 24.07 -40.97 -3.69
C ALA A 349 24.57 -40.09 -4.85
N GLU A 350 23.69 -39.29 -5.44
CA GLU A 350 24.01 -38.35 -6.53
C GLU A 350 24.49 -36.97 -6.03
N GLY A 351 24.59 -36.76 -4.71
CA GLY A 351 25.02 -35.49 -4.11
C GLY A 351 24.00 -34.34 -4.24
N LEU A 352 22.76 -34.65 -4.66
CA LEU A 352 21.65 -33.72 -4.76
C LEU A 352 21.03 -33.41 -3.39
N LEU A 353 21.20 -34.32 -2.43
CA LEU A 353 20.84 -34.14 -1.02
C LEU A 353 22.06 -34.37 -0.12
N PRO A 354 22.24 -33.59 0.95
CA PRO A 354 23.27 -33.84 1.97
C PRO A 354 23.15 -35.27 2.54
N ALA A 355 24.29 -35.91 2.83
CA ALA A 355 24.32 -37.29 3.32
C ALA A 355 23.54 -37.46 4.64
N ASP A 356 23.54 -36.42 5.47
CA ASP A 356 22.87 -36.30 6.77
C ASP A 356 21.39 -35.89 6.66
N TYR A 357 20.84 -35.69 5.46
CA TYR A 357 19.42 -35.34 5.30
C TYR A 357 18.50 -36.44 5.84
N VAL A 358 17.73 -36.14 6.89
CA VAL A 358 16.68 -37.03 7.41
C VAL A 358 15.33 -36.45 6.99
N HIS A 359 14.53 -37.26 6.30
CA HIS A 359 13.20 -36.89 5.90
C HIS A 359 12.22 -37.17 7.04
N GLU A 360 11.86 -36.13 7.78
CA GLU A 360 10.81 -36.20 8.80
C GLU A 360 9.45 -35.96 8.13
N ASP A 361 8.78 -37.03 7.69
CA ASP A 361 7.44 -36.92 7.12
C ASP A 361 6.40 -36.65 8.21
N GLN A 362 5.77 -35.47 8.16
CA GLN A 362 4.41 -35.26 8.65
C GLN A 362 3.44 -35.36 7.46
N ILE A 363 3.08 -36.57 6.99
CA ILE A 363 1.96 -36.71 6.06
C ILE A 363 1.07 -37.91 6.39
N TYR A 364 -0.24 -37.62 6.34
CA TYR A 364 -1.41 -38.47 6.51
C TYR A 364 -1.37 -39.79 5.70
N ASP A 365 -1.77 -40.86 6.40
CA ASP A 365 -2.21 -42.18 5.93
C ASP A 365 -1.17 -43.09 5.23
N GLN A 366 -0.48 -43.89 6.05
CA GLN A 366 0.53 -44.89 5.68
C GLN A 366 0.00 -46.08 4.85
N THR A 367 -1.32 -46.14 4.59
CA THR A 367 -1.97 -47.28 3.94
C THR A 367 -2.25 -47.08 2.45
N ALA A 368 -2.05 -45.88 1.90
CA ALA A 368 -2.39 -45.57 0.52
C ALA A 368 -1.35 -46.10 -0.49
N ALA A 369 -1.80 -46.91 -1.46
CA ALA A 369 -1.00 -47.34 -2.62
C ALA A 369 -1.01 -46.29 -3.73
N PHE A 370 0.08 -46.21 -4.51
CA PHE A 370 0.24 -45.28 -5.62
C PHE A 370 -0.69 -45.64 -6.79
N LYS A 371 -1.97 -45.24 -6.73
CA LYS A 371 -2.84 -45.28 -7.91
C LYS A 371 -2.40 -44.16 -8.84
N SER A 372 -1.81 -44.53 -9.97
CA SER A 372 -1.52 -43.56 -11.03
C SER A 372 -2.85 -42.91 -11.46
N VAL A 373 -3.03 -41.64 -11.13
CA VAL A 373 -4.06 -40.84 -11.79
C VAL A 373 -3.52 -40.51 -13.17
N ALA A 374 -3.59 -41.50 -14.07
CA ALA A 374 -3.62 -41.20 -15.49
C ALA A 374 -4.90 -40.41 -15.73
N ARG A 375 -4.82 -39.07 -15.71
CA ARG A 375 -5.80 -38.22 -16.37
C ARG A 375 -5.73 -38.53 -17.85
N GLN A 376 -6.37 -39.63 -18.26
CA GLN A 376 -7.05 -39.62 -19.54
C GLN A 376 -8.18 -38.61 -19.36
N GLU A 377 -7.93 -37.35 -19.71
CA GLU A 377 -9.00 -36.48 -20.13
C GLU A 377 -9.63 -37.16 -21.36
N LYS A 378 -10.60 -38.04 -21.11
CA LYS A 378 -11.60 -38.39 -22.11
C LYS A 378 -12.37 -37.11 -22.37
N TRP A 379 -11.87 -36.30 -23.30
CA TRP A 379 -12.71 -35.37 -24.01
C TRP A 379 -13.94 -36.16 -24.44
N LYS A 380 -15.12 -35.80 -23.92
CA LYS A 380 -16.39 -36.38 -24.37
C LYS A 380 -16.37 -36.28 -25.89
N LYS A 381 -16.33 -37.42 -26.59
CA LYS A 381 -16.56 -37.44 -28.03
C LYS A 381 -17.87 -36.72 -28.26
N VAL A 382 -17.81 -35.56 -28.90
CA VAL A 382 -18.99 -34.81 -29.34
C VAL A 382 -19.82 -35.78 -30.20
N PRO A 383 -21.15 -35.88 -30.00
CA PRO A 383 -21.97 -36.72 -30.86
C PRO A 383 -21.80 -36.26 -32.30
N ARG A 384 -21.39 -37.18 -33.18
CA ARG A 384 -21.29 -36.91 -34.62
C ARG A 384 -22.71 -36.71 -35.14
N ILE A 385 -23.04 -35.46 -35.46
CA ILE A 385 -24.24 -35.14 -36.22
C ILE A 385 -24.03 -35.66 -37.65
N THR A 386 -24.64 -36.79 -38.00
CA THR A 386 -24.67 -37.32 -39.35
C THR A 386 -25.97 -36.92 -40.05
N LYS A 387 -25.85 -36.35 -41.25
CA LYS A 387 -26.99 -35.88 -42.04
C LYS A 387 -27.59 -37.06 -42.82
N SER A 388 -28.81 -37.47 -42.48
CA SER A 388 -29.59 -38.44 -43.25
C SER A 388 -30.26 -37.75 -44.44
N LYS A 389 -30.16 -38.31 -45.66
CA LYS A 389 -30.81 -37.74 -46.86
C LYS A 389 -32.35 -37.86 -46.88
N ARG A 390 -32.98 -38.54 -45.90
CA ARG A 390 -34.45 -38.66 -45.81
C ARG A 390 -35.10 -38.00 -44.60
N PHE A 391 -34.37 -37.72 -43.51
CA PHE A 391 -34.95 -37.20 -42.26
C PHE A 391 -33.98 -36.27 -41.51
N GLY A 392 -33.70 -35.07 -42.02
CA GLY A 392 -33.10 -33.96 -41.25
C GLY A 392 -31.90 -34.25 -40.33
N TYR A 393 -31.67 -33.35 -39.35
CA TYR A 393 -30.72 -33.53 -38.25
C TYR A 393 -31.49 -34.03 -37.02
N THR A 394 -31.21 -35.24 -36.56
CA THR A 394 -31.76 -35.79 -35.31
C THR A 394 -30.61 -36.23 -34.41
N GLY A 395 -30.58 -35.72 -33.17
CA GLY A 395 -29.75 -36.27 -32.09
C GLY A 395 -30.52 -37.36 -31.36
N GLU A 396 -29.88 -38.50 -31.07
CA GLU A 396 -30.40 -39.47 -30.11
C GLU A 396 -30.29 -38.92 -28.67
N PRO A 397 -31.19 -39.33 -27.73
CA PRO A 397 -31.33 -38.74 -26.40
C PRO A 397 -30.08 -38.78 -25.52
#